data_AF-A0AAD5VFM5-F1
#
_entry.id   AF-A0AAD5VFM5-F1
#
_cell.length_a   1.000
_cell.length_b   1.000
_cell.length_c   1.000
_cell.angle_alpha   90.00
_cell.angle_beta   90.00
_cell.angle_gamma   90.00
#
_symmetry.space_group_name_H-M   'P 1'
#
loop_
_entity.id
_entity.type
_entity.pdbx_description
1 polymer ?
#
loop_
_entity_poly.entity_id
_entity_poly.type
_entity_poly.pdbx_seq_one_letter_code
_entity_poly.pdbx_strand_id
1 'polypeptide(L)'
;MQEIPSLFFFTAIILLRRLMGLVAAAIWIHQMIEARGLELMIMISGSVGVTEEEPRSSLGKKKKIHAQFGQKRTHNEQVLVRPCGMIYARATMFGAEAVSNFLVMIKKAFSVPGARKPDFVIYDTNCDARQQADNDPWFNTVAMPVDVWHFKNKHKATHEYCQWYCNPASFPQLLDKDGRKWYFNTSVCEQTNAWLGRYYAIVREMTPVKYDFFLNEMCRLRNVDTLAKLVDAGDDPCLRLPSL
;
A
#
# COMPACT_ATOMS: atom_id res chain seq x y z
N MET A 1 -45.32 -1.61 -55.04
CA MET A 1 -44.18 -1.94 -54.14
C MET A 1 -43.41 -0.66 -53.91
N GLN A 2 -43.61 -0.02 -52.76
CA GLN A 2 -42.82 1.15 -52.36
C GLN A 2 -41.60 0.64 -51.58
N GLU A 3 -40.41 0.89 -52.13
CA GLU A 3 -39.15 0.62 -51.44
C GLU A 3 -39.02 1.58 -50.25
N ILE A 4 -38.84 1.00 -49.06
CA ILE A 4 -38.54 1.75 -47.84
C ILE A 4 -37.08 2.25 -47.99
N PRO A 5 -36.80 3.56 -47.85
CA PRO A 5 -35.46 4.08 -48.12
C PRO A 5 -34.45 3.53 -47.11
N SER A 6 -33.43 2.84 -47.61
CA SER A 6 -32.31 2.27 -46.84
C SER A 6 -31.61 3.28 -45.91
N LEU A 7 -31.72 4.58 -46.18
CA LEU A 7 -31.14 5.66 -45.36
C LEU A 7 -31.73 5.76 -43.95
N PHE A 8 -33.02 5.46 -43.75
CA PHE A 8 -33.67 5.49 -42.43
C PHE A 8 -33.19 4.36 -41.52
N PHE A 9 -32.91 3.18 -42.10
CA PHE A 9 -32.37 2.05 -41.36
C PHE A 9 -30.93 2.31 -40.91
N PHE A 10 -30.09 2.88 -41.79
CA PHE A 10 -28.70 3.20 -41.43
C PHE A 10 -28.60 4.29 -40.36
N THR A 11 -29.42 5.34 -40.43
CA THR A 11 -29.44 6.38 -39.38
C THR A 11 -29.94 5.86 -38.05
N ALA A 12 -30.98 5.02 -38.04
CA ALA A 12 -31.48 4.37 -36.84
C ALA A 12 -30.43 3.43 -36.19
N ILE A 13 -29.66 2.68 -36.98
CA ILE A 13 -28.58 1.80 -36.48
C ILE A 13 -27.40 2.61 -35.91
N ILE A 14 -27.05 3.74 -36.51
CA ILE A 14 -25.99 4.63 -36.00
C ILE A 14 -26.44 5.29 -34.69
N LEU A 15 -27.71 5.72 -34.60
CA LEU A 15 -28.31 6.24 -33.37
C LEU A 15 -28.41 5.16 -32.29
N LEU A 16 -28.81 3.93 -32.63
CA LEU A 16 -28.82 2.80 -31.70
C LEU A 16 -27.40 2.47 -31.22
N ARG A 17 -26.39 2.48 -32.09
CA ARG A 17 -24.99 2.26 -31.70
C ARG A 17 -24.44 3.38 -30.82
N ARG A 18 -24.83 4.64 -31.07
CA ARG A 18 -24.48 5.78 -30.19
C ARG A 18 -25.21 5.71 -28.85
N LEU A 19 -26.49 5.34 -28.83
CA LEU A 19 -27.24 5.12 -27.58
C LEU A 19 -26.69 3.94 -26.80
N MET A 20 -26.37 2.82 -27.45
CA MET A 20 -25.74 1.66 -26.81
C MET A 20 -24.32 2.00 -26.32
N GLY A 21 -23.58 2.86 -27.02
CA GLY A 21 -22.28 3.38 -26.57
C GLY A 21 -22.40 4.31 -25.37
N LEU A 22 -23.43 5.17 -25.31
CA LEU A 22 -23.70 6.05 -24.17
C LEU A 22 -24.25 5.28 -22.97
N VAL A 23 -25.06 4.24 -23.19
CA VAL A 23 -25.52 3.32 -22.14
C VAL A 23 -24.35 2.47 -21.64
N ALA A 24 -23.45 2.01 -22.52
CA ALA A 24 -22.22 1.33 -22.11
C ALA A 24 -21.29 2.26 -21.32
N ALA A 25 -21.14 3.53 -21.72
CA ALA A 25 -20.38 4.54 -20.97
C ALA A 25 -21.05 4.90 -19.64
N ALA A 26 -22.38 4.99 -19.58
CA ALA A 26 -23.12 5.20 -18.34
C ALA A 26 -23.06 3.98 -17.42
N ILE A 27 -23.08 2.75 -17.96
CA ILE A 27 -22.83 1.51 -17.21
C ILE A 27 -21.36 1.46 -16.75
N TRP A 28 -20.40 1.96 -17.54
CA TRP A 28 -18.99 2.03 -17.16
C TRP A 28 -18.75 3.08 -16.07
N ILE A 29 -19.41 4.24 -16.15
CA ILE A 29 -19.38 5.29 -15.12
C ILE A 29 -20.11 4.81 -13.85
N HIS A 30 -21.25 4.11 -13.97
CA HIS A 30 -21.95 3.52 -12.84
C HIS A 30 -21.16 2.34 -12.23
N GLN A 31 -20.43 1.56 -13.04
CA GLN A 31 -19.51 0.51 -12.56
C GLN A 31 -18.20 1.06 -11.98
N MET A 32 -17.77 2.27 -12.35
CA MET A 32 -16.70 2.99 -11.66
C MET A 32 -17.19 3.62 -10.33
N ILE A 33 -18.44 4.10 -10.28
CA ILE A 33 -19.05 4.64 -9.04
C ILE A 33 -19.44 3.50 -8.06
N GLU A 34 -19.79 2.31 -8.56
CA GLU A 34 -20.05 1.10 -7.76
C GLU A 34 -18.82 0.18 -7.59
N ALA A 35 -17.63 0.64 -7.94
CA ALA A 35 -16.38 0.02 -7.49
C ALA A 35 -16.21 0.34 -6.00
N ARG A 36 -16.90 -0.44 -5.17
CA ARG A 36 -16.95 -0.35 -3.70
C ARG A 36 -15.55 -0.13 -3.10
N GLY A 37 -15.23 1.12 -2.78
CA GLY A 37 -14.96 1.58 -1.42
C GLY A 37 -13.87 0.86 -0.62
N LEU A 38 -12.80 0.39 -1.25
CA LEU A 38 -11.54 0.13 -0.54
C LEU A 38 -10.70 1.40 -0.57
N GLU A 39 -11.20 2.44 0.11
CA GLU A 39 -10.79 3.81 -0.19
C GLU A 39 -9.41 4.17 0.36
N LEU A 40 -8.82 3.30 1.16
CA LEU A 40 -7.48 3.46 1.66
C LEU A 40 -7.02 2.12 2.22
N MET A 41 -6.35 1.37 1.36
CA MET A 41 -5.48 0.28 1.76
C MET A 41 -4.07 0.83 1.90
N ILE A 42 -3.42 0.52 3.01
CA ILE A 42 -2.03 0.94 3.23
C ILE A 42 -1.22 -0.30 3.39
N MET A 43 -0.29 -0.46 2.47
CA MET A 43 0.71 -1.46 2.60
C MET A 43 1.93 -0.79 3.21
N ILE A 44 2.57 -1.54 4.10
CA ILE A 44 3.87 -1.17 4.62
C ILE A 44 4.82 -2.30 4.32
N SER A 45 5.91 -1.94 3.68
CA SER A 45 7.13 -2.73 3.76
C SER A 45 7.97 -2.15 4.89
N GLY A 46 8.31 -2.97 5.86
CA GLY A 46 9.52 -2.74 6.63
C GLY A 46 10.70 -2.99 5.69
N SER A 47 11.74 -2.16 5.73
CA SER A 47 13.01 -2.61 5.19
C SER A 47 14.20 -2.06 5.94
N VAL A 48 14.99 -3.03 6.39
CA VAL A 48 16.43 -3.03 6.20
C VAL A 48 17.13 -1.89 6.94
N GLY A 49 17.21 -2.06 8.26
CA GLY A 49 18.55 -1.99 8.84
C GLY A 49 19.39 -3.10 8.19
N VAL A 50 20.68 -2.88 7.95
CA VAL A 50 21.60 -3.99 7.62
C VAL A 50 21.55 -4.98 8.77
N THR A 51 20.65 -5.95 8.67
CA THR A 51 20.61 -7.18 9.44
C THR A 51 20.89 -8.25 8.42
N GLU A 52 22.14 -8.72 8.41
CA GLU A 52 22.38 -10.09 7.95
C GLU A 52 21.50 -10.98 8.84
N GLU A 53 20.32 -11.39 8.33
CA GLU A 53 19.59 -12.49 8.94
C GLU A 53 20.39 -13.76 8.70
N GLU A 54 21.29 -14.08 9.62
CA GLU A 54 21.85 -15.43 9.66
C GLU A 54 20.73 -16.42 10.05
N PRO A 55 20.61 -17.57 9.35
CA PRO A 55 19.70 -18.62 9.78
C PRO A 55 20.12 -19.09 11.17
N ARG A 56 19.15 -19.18 12.08
CA ARG A 56 19.34 -19.68 13.46
C ARG A 56 19.66 -21.18 13.43
N SER A 57 20.90 -21.55 13.12
CA SER A 57 21.45 -22.87 13.40
C SER A 57 22.07 -22.87 14.80
N SER A 58 21.60 -23.76 15.67
CA SER A 58 21.94 -23.88 17.09
C SER A 58 23.34 -24.46 17.39
N LEU A 59 24.36 -24.09 16.61
CA LEU A 59 25.75 -24.48 16.88
C LEU A 59 26.66 -23.26 16.75
N GLY A 60 27.39 -22.96 17.82
CA GLY A 60 28.11 -21.71 18.04
C GLY A 60 29.02 -21.31 16.88
N LYS A 61 28.65 -20.26 16.15
CA LYS A 61 29.52 -19.59 15.19
C LYS A 61 30.42 -18.58 15.90
N LYS A 62 31.71 -18.60 15.58
CA LYS A 62 32.66 -17.53 15.92
C LYS A 62 32.14 -16.22 15.33
N LYS A 63 31.81 -15.24 16.18
CA LYS A 63 31.38 -13.91 15.75
C LYS A 63 32.49 -13.29 14.89
N LYS A 64 32.24 -13.12 13.59
CA LYS A 64 33.09 -12.29 12.73
C LYS A 64 32.93 -10.85 13.22
N ILE A 65 34.00 -10.26 13.73
CA ILE A 65 34.02 -8.86 14.13
C ILE A 65 34.09 -8.04 12.84
N HIS A 66 32.98 -7.43 12.44
CA HIS A 66 32.97 -6.43 11.38
C HIS A 66 33.27 -5.07 12.01
N ALA A 67 34.32 -4.41 11.53
CA ALA A 67 34.60 -3.03 11.90
C ALA A 67 33.53 -2.11 11.26
N GLN A 68 32.73 -1.46 12.09
CA GLN A 68 31.69 -0.53 11.66
C GLN A 68 32.23 0.90 11.71
N PHE A 69 32.72 1.40 10.57
CA PHE A 69 33.30 2.75 10.46
C PHE A 69 32.26 3.87 10.21
N GLY A 70 31.01 3.71 10.66
CA GLY A 70 29.98 4.74 10.50
C GLY A 70 28.87 4.65 11.55
N GLN A 71 28.21 5.77 11.82
CA GLN A 71 27.14 5.83 12.81
C GLN A 71 25.85 5.20 12.27
N LYS A 72 25.33 4.18 12.94
CA LYS A 72 23.94 3.72 12.75
C LYS A 72 23.05 4.53 13.71
N ARG A 73 22.32 5.53 13.22
CA ARG A 73 21.42 6.36 14.05
C ARG A 73 19.94 6.04 13.87
N THR A 74 19.54 5.42 12.75
CA THR A 74 18.15 5.04 12.45
C THR A 74 18.03 3.51 12.39
N HIS A 75 16.97 2.95 12.95
CA HIS A 75 16.78 1.49 13.00
C HIS A 75 16.08 1.00 11.73
N ASN A 76 15.05 1.72 11.28
CA ASN A 76 14.23 1.31 10.14
C ASN A 76 13.46 2.52 9.56
N GLU A 77 13.28 2.57 8.24
CA GLU A 77 12.36 3.48 7.56
C GLU A 77 11.05 2.76 7.23
N GLN A 78 9.94 3.35 7.63
CA GLN A 78 8.62 2.81 7.35
C GLN A 78 7.87 3.76 6.42
N VAL A 79 7.24 3.21 5.39
CA VAL A 79 6.44 3.97 4.41
C VAL A 79 5.04 3.40 4.32
N LEU A 80 4.06 4.27 4.28
CA LEU A 80 2.66 3.95 3.98
C LEU A 80 2.48 4.13 2.48
N VAL A 81 2.12 3.07 1.75
CA VAL A 81 1.95 3.13 0.30
C VAL A 81 0.52 2.70 -0.07
N ARG A 82 -0.11 3.48 -0.94
CA ARG A 82 -1.41 3.16 -1.56
C ARG A 82 -1.24 2.04 -2.60
N PRO A 83 -2.30 1.28 -2.95
CA PRO A 83 -2.23 0.25 -3.99
C PRO A 83 -1.77 0.76 -5.36
N CYS A 84 -2.06 2.03 -5.68
CA CYS A 84 -1.60 2.70 -6.90
C CYS A 84 -0.11 3.10 -6.87
N GLY A 85 0.63 2.79 -5.80
CA GLY A 85 2.05 3.10 -5.67
C GLY A 85 2.38 4.49 -5.13
N MET A 86 1.37 5.30 -4.83
CA MET A 86 1.53 6.61 -4.18
C MET A 86 1.98 6.44 -2.73
N ILE A 87 3.03 7.14 -2.33
CA ILE A 87 3.50 7.18 -0.94
C ILE A 87 2.61 8.14 -0.17
N TYR A 88 1.94 7.66 0.88
CA TYR A 88 1.04 8.45 1.71
C TYR A 88 1.78 9.12 2.88
N ALA A 89 2.65 8.38 3.56
CA ALA A 89 3.43 8.90 4.68
C ALA A 89 4.75 8.12 4.85
N ARG A 90 5.75 8.75 5.46
CA ARG A 90 7.00 8.12 5.89
C ARG A 90 7.23 8.41 7.37
N ALA A 91 7.84 7.47 8.08
CA ALA A 91 8.33 7.67 9.43
C ALA A 91 9.66 6.93 9.65
N THR A 92 10.59 7.64 10.27
CA THR A 92 11.86 7.14 10.75
C THR A 92 11.65 6.50 12.12
N MET A 93 11.96 5.21 12.26
CA MET A 93 11.86 4.49 13.53
C MET A 93 13.21 4.46 14.26
N PHE A 94 13.23 4.97 15.50
CA PHE A 94 14.41 5.00 16.35
C PHE A 94 14.37 3.86 17.38
N GLY A 95 15.50 3.17 17.60
CA GLY A 95 15.67 2.18 18.68
C GLY A 95 15.30 0.74 18.34
N ALA A 96 14.11 0.48 17.77
CA ALA A 96 13.67 -0.86 17.37
C ALA A 96 12.46 -0.84 16.40
N GLU A 97 12.31 -1.91 15.60
CA GLU A 97 11.09 -2.20 14.83
C GLU A 97 9.99 -2.75 15.76
N ALA A 98 9.52 -1.91 16.67
CA ALA A 98 8.38 -2.24 17.49
C ALA A 98 7.09 -2.07 16.69
N VAL A 99 6.25 -3.10 16.71
CA VAL A 99 4.91 -3.09 16.13
C VAL A 99 4.04 -1.94 16.66
N SER A 100 4.23 -1.53 17.91
CA SER A 100 3.57 -0.37 18.50
C SER A 100 3.90 0.94 17.79
N ASN A 101 5.14 1.11 17.31
CA ASN A 101 5.54 2.31 16.56
C ASN A 101 4.81 2.38 15.22
N PHE A 102 4.52 1.24 14.60
CA PHE A 102 3.71 1.17 13.38
C PHE A 102 2.26 1.63 13.64
N LEU A 103 1.62 1.16 14.72
CA LEU A 103 0.28 1.61 15.09
C LEU A 103 0.24 3.13 15.35
N VAL A 104 1.25 3.66 16.04
CA VAL A 104 1.41 5.10 16.25
C VAL A 104 1.59 5.86 14.94
N MET A 105 2.38 5.33 14.01
CA MET A 105 2.59 5.93 12.68
C MET A 105 1.28 6.02 11.90
N ILE A 106 0.49 4.94 11.85
CA ILE A 106 -0.82 4.95 11.18
C ILE A 106 -1.69 6.05 11.78
N LYS A 107 -1.87 6.04 13.10
CA LYS A 107 -2.69 7.04 13.80
C LYS A 107 -2.27 8.46 13.45
N LYS A 108 -0.97 8.76 13.51
CA LYS A 108 -0.44 10.08 13.16
C LYS A 108 -0.73 10.45 11.71
N ALA A 109 -0.53 9.53 10.79
CA ALA A 109 -0.75 9.75 9.36
C ALA A 109 -2.23 10.04 9.01
N PHE A 110 -3.18 9.55 9.83
CA PHE A 110 -4.63 9.76 9.66
C PHE A 110 -5.26 10.71 10.67
N SER A 111 -4.45 11.36 11.50
CA SER A 111 -4.93 12.39 12.43
C SER A 111 -4.88 13.80 11.81
N VAL A 112 -4.41 13.93 10.56
CA VAL A 112 -4.37 15.22 9.88
C VAL A 112 -5.78 15.66 9.44
N PRO A 113 -6.14 16.95 9.55
CA PRO A 113 -7.47 17.43 9.15
C PRO A 113 -7.80 17.06 7.69
N GLY A 114 -8.98 16.46 7.48
CA GLY A 114 -9.42 16.02 6.15
C GLY A 114 -8.87 14.67 5.69
N ALA A 115 -7.99 14.02 6.45
CA ALA A 115 -7.63 12.63 6.17
C ALA A 115 -8.77 11.68 6.51
N ARG A 116 -9.05 10.77 5.58
CA ARG A 116 -9.96 9.64 5.79
C ARG A 116 -9.18 8.47 6.37
N LYS A 117 -9.72 7.87 7.42
CA LYS A 117 -9.19 6.67 8.08
C LYS A 117 -9.16 5.47 7.11
N PRO A 118 -8.13 4.61 7.15
CA PRO A 118 -8.06 3.41 6.31
C PRO A 118 -9.17 2.42 6.66
N ASP A 119 -9.76 1.83 5.63
CA ASP A 119 -10.61 0.65 5.79
C ASP A 119 -9.73 -0.60 5.97
N PHE A 120 -8.56 -0.63 5.30
CA PHE A 120 -7.62 -1.75 5.33
C PHE A 120 -6.18 -1.29 5.57
N VAL A 121 -5.46 -2.04 6.38
CA VAL A 121 -4.02 -1.86 6.59
C VAL A 121 -3.38 -3.22 6.44
N ILE A 122 -2.44 -3.38 5.52
CA ILE A 122 -1.70 -4.62 5.29
C ILE A 122 -0.24 -4.45 5.71
N TYR A 123 0.25 -5.42 6.47
CA TYR A 123 1.61 -5.47 6.98
C TYR A 123 2.02 -6.92 7.20
N ASP A 124 3.31 -7.20 7.09
CA ASP A 124 3.87 -8.55 7.20
C ASP A 124 3.52 -9.20 8.55
N THR A 125 3.73 -8.49 9.64
CA THR A 125 3.45 -8.97 11.00
C THR A 125 2.17 -8.36 11.58
N ASN A 126 1.15 -8.19 10.73
CA ASN A 126 -0.13 -7.64 11.16
C ASN A 126 -0.83 -8.46 12.23
N CYS A 127 -0.52 -9.75 12.38
CA CYS A 127 -1.03 -10.54 13.50
C CYS A 127 -0.58 -10.00 14.86
N ASP A 128 0.66 -9.51 14.97
CA ASP A 128 1.18 -8.93 16.19
C ASP A 128 0.63 -7.51 16.37
N ALA A 129 0.51 -6.77 15.26
CA ALA A 129 -0.06 -5.43 15.26
C ALA A 129 -1.52 -5.43 15.68
N ARG A 130 -2.28 -6.38 15.16
CA ARG A 130 -3.70 -6.51 15.44
C ARG A 130 -3.95 -6.90 16.90
N GLN A 131 -3.15 -7.82 17.46
CA GLN A 131 -3.22 -8.16 18.90
C GLN A 131 -3.00 -6.93 19.79
N GLN A 132 -2.05 -6.07 19.44
CA GLN A 132 -1.83 -4.82 20.19
C GLN A 132 -2.96 -3.80 19.96
N ALA A 133 -3.47 -3.74 18.72
CA ALA A 133 -4.54 -2.85 18.32
C ALA A 133 -5.92 -3.21 18.89
N ASP A 134 -6.15 -4.46 19.31
CA ASP A 134 -7.42 -4.88 19.94
C ASP A 134 -7.72 -4.09 21.23
N ASN A 135 -6.69 -3.56 21.90
CA ASN A 135 -6.84 -2.71 23.09
C ASN A 135 -7.09 -1.22 22.76
N ASP A 136 -7.15 -0.85 21.48
CA ASP A 136 -7.21 0.52 21.01
C ASP A 136 -8.44 0.74 20.10
N PRO A 137 -9.50 1.42 20.60
CA PRO A 137 -10.74 1.62 19.87
C PRO A 137 -10.57 2.31 18.51
N TRP A 138 -9.45 3.01 18.30
CA TRP A 138 -9.15 3.61 17.01
C TRP A 138 -9.02 2.55 15.91
N PHE A 139 -8.67 1.30 16.18
CA PHE A 139 -8.53 0.27 15.14
C PHE A 139 -9.77 -0.59 14.92
N ASN A 140 -10.84 -0.41 15.70
CA ASN A 140 -12.06 -1.26 15.63
C ASN A 140 -12.72 -1.32 14.26
N THR A 141 -12.55 -0.27 13.44
CA THR A 141 -13.13 -0.19 12.08
C THR A 141 -12.10 -0.46 10.98
N VAL A 142 -10.86 -0.83 11.32
CA VAL A 142 -9.77 -1.06 10.37
C VAL A 142 -9.54 -2.56 10.26
N ALA A 143 -9.71 -3.10 9.06
CA ALA A 143 -9.31 -4.47 8.77
C ALA A 143 -7.78 -4.54 8.66
N MET A 144 -7.18 -5.55 9.31
CA MET A 144 -5.72 -5.72 9.37
C MET A 144 -5.26 -7.09 8.85
N PRO A 145 -5.45 -7.40 7.55
CA PRO A 145 -4.95 -8.65 6.98
C PRO A 145 -3.43 -8.66 6.91
N VAL A 146 -2.82 -9.84 7.04
CA VAL A 146 -1.40 -10.05 6.74
C VAL A 146 -1.21 -10.11 5.22
N ASP A 147 -0.04 -9.67 4.75
CA ASP A 147 0.35 -9.81 3.34
C ASP A 147 0.20 -11.27 2.85
N VAL A 148 -0.29 -11.46 1.63
CA VAL A 148 -0.61 -12.80 1.10
C VAL A 148 0.63 -13.68 0.99
N TRP A 149 1.75 -13.12 0.54
CA TRP A 149 2.99 -13.87 0.41
C TRP A 149 3.55 -14.20 1.79
N HIS A 150 3.54 -13.23 2.70
CA HIS A 150 4.00 -13.41 4.07
C HIS A 150 3.15 -14.43 4.82
N PHE A 151 1.81 -14.38 4.66
CA PHE A 151 0.88 -15.36 5.22
C PHE A 151 1.17 -16.78 4.73
N LYS A 152 1.42 -16.96 3.43
CA LYS A 152 1.67 -18.29 2.83
C LYS A 152 3.05 -18.86 3.17
N ASN A 153 4.08 -18.02 3.25
CA ASN A 153 5.47 -18.48 3.31
C ASN A 153 6.13 -18.32 4.68
N LYS A 154 5.63 -17.41 5.53
CA LYS A 154 6.27 -17.03 6.80
C LYS A 154 5.41 -17.32 8.02
N HIS A 155 4.08 -17.35 7.87
CA HIS A 155 3.19 -17.75 8.96
C HIS A 155 2.96 -19.25 9.01
N LYS A 156 2.97 -19.79 10.23
CA LYS A 156 2.60 -21.19 10.46
C LYS A 156 1.09 -21.31 10.36
N ALA A 157 0.61 -22.38 9.74
CA ALA A 157 -0.82 -22.73 9.71
C ALA A 157 -1.42 -22.86 11.12
N THR A 158 -0.59 -23.19 12.11
CA THR A 158 -0.97 -23.33 13.53
C THR A 158 -1.08 -22.00 14.28
N HIS A 159 -0.74 -20.86 13.65
CA HIS A 159 -0.88 -19.56 14.30
C HIS A 159 -2.35 -19.11 14.24
N GLU A 160 -3.16 -19.68 15.13
CA GLU A 160 -4.63 -19.53 15.14
C GLU A 160 -5.07 -18.08 15.07
N TYR A 161 -4.49 -17.19 15.90
CA TYR A 161 -4.88 -15.77 15.88
C TYR A 161 -4.76 -15.14 14.48
N CYS A 162 -3.68 -15.44 13.75
CA CYS A 162 -3.49 -14.93 12.39
C CYS A 162 -4.51 -15.54 11.43
N GLN A 163 -4.81 -16.84 11.56
CA GLN A 163 -5.83 -17.51 10.74
C GLN A 163 -7.23 -16.92 10.93
N TRP A 164 -7.61 -16.62 12.17
CA TRP A 164 -8.94 -16.11 12.50
C TRP A 164 -9.12 -14.64 12.13
N TYR A 165 -8.14 -13.80 12.45
CA TYR A 165 -8.32 -12.33 12.40
C TYR A 165 -7.54 -11.63 11.29
N CYS A 166 -6.49 -12.26 10.76
CA CYS A 166 -5.57 -11.63 9.82
C CYS A 166 -5.42 -12.39 8.48
N ASN A 167 -6.16 -13.47 8.28
CA ASN A 167 -6.09 -14.24 7.04
C ASN A 167 -6.64 -13.40 5.89
N PRO A 168 -5.84 -13.07 4.86
CA PRO A 168 -6.29 -12.23 3.76
C PRO A 168 -7.46 -12.85 2.98
N ALA A 169 -7.60 -14.18 2.95
CA ALA A 169 -8.72 -14.86 2.30
C ALA A 169 -10.06 -14.66 3.02
N SER A 170 -10.04 -14.25 4.29
CA SER A 170 -11.24 -13.91 5.07
C SER A 170 -11.82 -12.54 4.70
N PHE A 171 -11.16 -11.77 3.83
CA PHE A 171 -11.59 -10.45 3.40
C PHE A 171 -11.96 -10.46 1.91
N PRO A 172 -13.20 -10.85 1.55
CA PRO A 172 -13.62 -11.00 0.16
C PRO A 172 -13.55 -9.68 -0.63
N GLN A 173 -13.53 -8.53 0.06
CA GLN A 173 -13.36 -7.23 -0.57
C GLN A 173 -12.01 -7.09 -1.27
N LEU A 174 -10.98 -7.82 -0.81
CA LEU A 174 -9.63 -7.78 -1.38
C LEU A 174 -9.49 -8.60 -2.66
N LEU A 175 -10.51 -9.38 -3.02
CA LEU A 175 -10.54 -10.22 -4.20
C LEU A 175 -11.27 -9.52 -5.35
N ASP A 176 -10.98 -9.95 -6.58
CA ASP A 176 -11.71 -9.54 -7.76
C ASP A 176 -13.17 -10.04 -7.74
N LYS A 177 -13.98 -9.59 -8.71
CA LYS A 177 -15.40 -9.93 -8.82
C LYS A 177 -15.68 -11.43 -8.83
N ASP A 178 -14.72 -12.21 -9.33
CA ASP A 178 -14.83 -13.67 -9.45
C ASP A 178 -14.25 -14.41 -8.23
N GLY A 179 -13.63 -13.70 -7.28
CA GLY A 179 -13.00 -14.28 -6.09
C GLY A 179 -11.71 -15.06 -6.39
N ARG A 180 -11.13 -14.92 -7.58
CA ARG A 180 -10.02 -15.74 -8.08
C ARG A 180 -8.66 -15.06 -8.01
N LYS A 181 -8.64 -13.73 -8.07
CA LYS A 181 -7.41 -12.94 -8.05
C LYS A 181 -7.50 -11.85 -7.00
N TRP A 182 -6.34 -11.44 -6.49
CA TRP A 182 -6.24 -10.26 -5.64
C TRP A 182 -6.43 -9.01 -6.48
N TYR A 183 -7.24 -8.08 -5.97
CA TYR A 183 -7.55 -6.84 -6.68
C TYR A 183 -6.33 -5.89 -6.74
N PHE A 184 -5.42 -5.99 -5.77
CA PHE A 184 -4.23 -5.16 -5.67
C PHE A 184 -2.96 -6.01 -5.54
N ASN A 185 -1.85 -5.41 -5.92
CA ASN A 185 -0.53 -6.03 -5.85
C ASN A 185 0.21 -5.56 -4.59
N THR A 186 0.51 -6.49 -3.68
CA THR A 186 1.24 -6.16 -2.44
C THR A 186 2.72 -5.90 -2.62
N SER A 187 3.31 -6.36 -3.73
CA SER A 187 4.72 -6.11 -4.05
C SER A 187 5.06 -4.64 -4.33
N VAL A 188 4.06 -3.76 -4.53
CA VAL A 188 4.31 -2.32 -4.72
C VAL A 188 4.99 -1.69 -3.51
N CYS A 189 4.75 -2.21 -2.31
CA CYS A 189 5.48 -1.80 -1.11
C CYS A 189 6.94 -2.20 -1.17
N GLU A 190 7.22 -3.48 -1.41
CA GLU A 190 8.59 -3.98 -1.56
C GLU A 190 9.37 -3.19 -2.63
N GLN A 191 8.74 -2.92 -3.79
CA GLN A 191 9.33 -2.08 -4.84
C GLN A 191 9.57 -0.64 -4.37
N THR A 192 8.68 -0.09 -3.55
CA THR A 192 8.83 1.25 -2.98
C THR A 192 10.01 1.31 -2.00
N ASN A 193 10.16 0.31 -1.15
CA ASN A 193 11.30 0.18 -0.26
C ASN A 193 12.61 -0.03 -1.00
N ALA A 194 12.63 -0.90 -2.02
CA ALA A 194 13.81 -1.11 -2.85
C ALA A 194 14.26 0.18 -3.54
N TRP A 195 13.34 1.05 -3.94
CA TRP A 195 13.66 2.38 -4.45
C TRP A 195 14.17 3.32 -3.36
N LEU A 196 13.52 3.37 -2.18
CA LEU A 196 13.96 4.22 -1.07
C LEU A 196 15.38 3.85 -0.62
N GLY A 197 15.69 2.56 -0.59
CA GLY A 197 17.00 2.04 -0.20
C GLY A 197 18.16 2.47 -1.10
N ARG A 198 17.88 2.92 -2.34
CA ARG A 198 18.91 3.47 -3.24
C ARG A 198 19.52 4.77 -2.70
N TYR A 199 18.83 5.47 -1.81
CA TYR A 199 19.31 6.71 -1.20
C TYR A 199 20.11 6.51 0.07
N TYR A 200 20.17 5.30 0.63
CA TYR A 200 20.81 5.05 1.93
C TYR A 200 22.28 5.46 1.98
N ALA A 201 23.04 5.24 0.91
CA ALA A 201 24.44 5.68 0.85
C ALA A 201 24.58 7.21 0.94
N ILE A 202 23.61 7.96 0.43
CA ILE A 202 23.60 9.43 0.40
C ILE A 202 23.22 9.97 1.79
N VAL A 203 22.19 9.41 2.41
CA VAL A 203 21.64 9.93 3.67
C VAL A 203 22.38 9.45 4.91
N ARG A 204 23.31 8.50 4.77
CA ARG A 204 24.00 7.82 5.89
C ARG A 204 24.66 8.78 6.89
N GLU A 205 25.29 9.84 6.41
CA GLU A 205 26.05 10.79 7.24
C GLU A 205 25.32 12.13 7.42
N MET A 206 24.03 12.19 7.05
CA MET A 206 23.23 13.40 7.22
C MET A 206 22.82 13.59 8.68
N THR A 207 22.69 14.86 9.09
CA THR A 207 22.02 15.20 10.35
C THR A 207 20.53 14.83 10.24
N PRO A 208 19.83 14.55 11.36
CA PRO A 208 18.42 14.12 11.32
C PRO A 208 17.52 15.07 10.51
N VAL A 209 17.71 16.38 10.64
CA VAL A 209 16.94 17.38 9.88
C VAL A 209 17.18 17.26 8.37
N LYS A 210 18.46 17.12 7.94
CA LYS A 210 18.80 16.97 6.53
C LYS A 210 18.31 15.63 5.97
N TYR A 211 18.43 14.58 6.77
CA TYR A 211 17.94 13.23 6.47
C TYR A 211 16.45 13.25 6.17
N ASP A 212 15.64 13.79 7.10
CA ASP A 212 14.20 13.82 6.95
C ASP A 212 13.76 14.71 5.79
N PHE A 213 14.37 15.89 5.64
CA PHE A 213 14.12 16.79 4.53
C PHE A 213 14.41 16.12 3.19
N PHE A 214 15.59 15.51 3.03
CA PHE A 214 16.00 14.87 1.79
C PHE A 214 15.04 13.75 1.40
N LEU A 215 14.77 12.80 2.31
CA LEU A 215 13.87 11.69 2.01
C LEU A 215 12.42 12.17 1.77
N ASN A 216 11.96 13.21 2.47
CA ASN A 216 10.61 13.76 2.27
C ASN A 216 10.49 14.33 0.87
N GLU A 217 11.51 15.05 0.42
CA GLU A 217 11.57 15.61 -0.92
C GLU A 217 11.64 14.51 -1.98
N MET A 218 12.43 13.46 -1.77
CA MET A 218 12.46 12.32 -2.70
C MET A 218 11.09 11.63 -2.79
N CYS A 219 10.40 11.41 -1.67
CA CYS A 219 9.05 10.86 -1.66
C CYS A 219 8.06 11.77 -2.40
N ARG A 220 8.15 13.09 -2.19
CA ARG A 220 7.31 14.08 -2.87
C ARG A 220 7.52 14.06 -4.38
N LEU A 221 8.77 14.07 -4.84
CA LEU A 221 9.12 14.01 -6.27
C LEU A 221 8.63 12.72 -6.92
N ARG A 222 8.84 11.57 -6.27
CA ARG A 222 8.31 10.30 -6.75
C ARG A 222 6.79 10.31 -6.87
N ASN A 223 6.10 10.91 -5.90
CA ASN A 223 4.65 11.03 -5.94
C ASN A 223 4.19 11.89 -7.13
N VAL A 224 4.91 12.97 -7.46
CA VAL A 224 4.64 13.76 -8.67
C VAL A 224 4.79 12.90 -9.93
N ASP A 225 5.88 12.15 -10.06
CA ASP A 225 6.11 11.28 -11.22
C ASP A 225 5.08 10.14 -11.31
N THR A 226 4.69 9.58 -10.16
CA THR A 226 3.69 8.50 -10.10
C THR A 226 2.32 9.02 -10.46
N LEU A 227 1.94 10.20 -9.95
CA LEU A 227 0.70 10.88 -10.31
C LEU A 227 0.61 11.16 -11.81
N ALA A 228 1.67 11.70 -12.41
CA ALA A 228 1.71 11.96 -13.85
C ALA A 228 1.43 10.68 -14.65
N LYS A 229 2.10 9.56 -14.29
CA LYS A 229 1.87 8.26 -14.94
C LYS A 229 0.45 7.73 -14.78
N LEU A 230 -0.15 7.91 -13.61
CA LEU A 230 -1.52 7.48 -13.33
C LEU A 230 -2.51 8.31 -14.16
N VAL A 231 -2.33 9.64 -14.19
CA VAL A 231 -3.16 10.54 -15.01
C VAL A 231 -3.03 10.22 -16.50
N ASP A 232 -1.81 9.98 -16.99
CA ASP A 232 -1.56 9.57 -18.39
C ASP A 232 -2.22 8.22 -18.72
N ALA A 233 -2.35 7.33 -17.73
CA ALA A 233 -3.07 6.06 -17.87
C ALA A 233 -4.60 6.19 -17.77
N GLY A 234 -5.11 7.39 -17.45
CA GLY A 234 -6.54 7.67 -17.26
C GLY A 234 -7.06 7.31 -15.86
N ASP A 235 -6.17 7.07 -14.90
CA ASP A 235 -6.54 6.83 -13.50
C ASP A 235 -6.75 8.15 -12.75
N ASP A 236 -7.64 8.16 -11.75
CA ASP A 236 -7.86 9.27 -10.82
C ASP A 236 -7.45 8.88 -9.39
N PRO A 237 -6.15 8.97 -9.05
CA PRO A 237 -5.71 8.68 -7.70
C PRO A 237 -6.24 9.76 -6.74
N CYS A 238 -7.03 9.34 -5.75
CA CYS A 238 -7.50 10.20 -4.67
C CYS A 238 -6.31 10.71 -3.82
N LEU A 239 -5.70 11.80 -4.27
CA LEU A 239 -4.64 12.54 -3.60
C LEU A 239 -5.13 13.95 -3.37
N ARG A 240 -5.52 14.25 -2.13
CA ARG A 240 -5.44 15.63 -1.66
C ARG A 240 -3.99 15.85 -1.22
N LEU A 241 -3.12 16.20 -2.16
CA LEU A 241 -1.86 16.84 -1.80
C LEU A 241 -2.23 18.09 -0.97
N PRO A 242 -1.57 18.36 0.16
CA PRO A 242 -1.71 19.65 0.81
C PRO A 242 -1.44 20.72 -0.25
N SER A 243 -2.41 21.61 -0.48
CA SER A 243 -2.21 22.76 -1.34
C SER A 243 -0.98 23.52 -0.82
N LEU A 244 -0.03 23.78 -1.72
CA LEU A 244 1.12 24.66 -1.48
C LEU A 244 0.64 26.02 -0.96
#